data_AF-A0A3C0Z9V3-F1
#
_entry.id   AF-A0A3C0Z9V3-F1
#
_cell.length_a   1.000
_cell.length_b   1.000
_cell.length_c   1.000
_cell.angle_alpha   90.00
_cell.angle_beta   90.00
_cell.angle_gamma   90.00
#
_symmetry.space_group_name_H-M   'P 1'
#
loop_
_entity.id
_entity.type
_entity.pdbx_description
1 polymer ?
#
loop_
_entity_poly.entity_id
_entity_poly.type
_entity_poly.pdbx_seq_one_letter_code
_entity_poly.pdbx_strand_id
1 'polypeptide(L)'
;ANIRIDHRFFGYEEADKQATKLLLFSIFTNDVEHNPFQLKLGAYYDTSDLESKGLKLKYAGLKGDFVAAKIIDATDTPVGTVYFERKWVEIE
;
A
#
# COMPACT_ATOMS: atom_id res chain seq x y z
N ALA A 1 17.67 10.26 11.45
CA ALA A 1 16.61 9.24 11.51
C ALA A 1 15.36 9.88 12.10
N ASN A 2 14.24 9.88 11.37
CA ASN A 2 12.95 10.29 11.89
C ASN A 2 12.07 9.05 11.86
N ILE A 3 11.96 8.38 13.02
CA ILE A 3 11.36 7.05 13.16
C ILE A 3 9.95 7.02 12.55
N ARG A 4 9.21 8.14 12.55
CA ARG A 4 7.88 8.25 11.93
C ARG A 4 7.87 8.28 10.40
N ILE A 5 8.90 8.84 9.79
CA ILE A 5 9.02 8.93 8.32
C ILE A 5 9.58 7.62 7.77
N ASP A 6 10.45 6.95 8.51
CA ASP A 6 11.19 5.78 8.05
C ASP A 6 10.37 4.48 8.08
N HIS A 7 9.17 4.47 8.69
CA HIS A 7 8.35 3.26 8.88
C HIS A 7 6.88 3.40 8.45
N ARG A 8 6.58 4.34 7.55
CA ARG A 8 5.26 4.46 6.93
C ARG A 8 5.36 4.76 5.44
N PHE A 9 4.56 4.09 4.63
CA PHE A 9 4.50 4.37 3.20
C PHE A 9 3.10 4.18 2.62
N PHE A 10 2.77 5.03 1.64
CA PHE A 10 1.48 5.04 0.99
C PHE A 10 1.52 4.29 -0.35
N GLY A 11 0.39 3.68 -0.68
CA GLY A 11 0.06 3.26 -2.03
C GLY A 11 -0.80 4.32 -2.73
N TYR A 12 -0.52 4.59 -4.00
CA TYR A 12 -1.15 5.65 -4.80
C TYR A 12 -1.97 5.05 -5.95
N GLU A 13 -2.99 5.78 -6.42
CA GLU A 13 -3.80 5.37 -7.59
C GLU A 13 -3.06 5.47 -8.92
N GLU A 14 -2.04 6.33 -8.98
CA GLU A 14 -1.15 6.51 -10.11
C GLU A 14 0.31 6.50 -9.66
N ALA A 15 1.24 6.38 -10.60
CA ALA A 15 2.68 6.45 -10.33
C ALA A 15 3.13 7.92 -10.10
N ASP A 16 2.48 8.58 -9.14
CA ASP A 16 2.70 9.96 -8.73
C ASP A 16 2.41 10.11 -7.23
N LYS A 17 3.31 10.80 -6.50
CA LYS A 17 3.17 11.03 -5.05
C LYS A 17 2.07 12.05 -4.73
N GLN A 18 1.62 12.82 -5.71
CA GLN A 18 0.51 13.77 -5.59
C GLN A 18 -0.85 13.13 -5.91
N ALA A 19 -0.87 11.90 -6.44
CA ALA A 19 -2.10 11.18 -6.73
C ALA A 19 -2.84 10.76 -5.44
N THR A 20 -4.10 10.36 -5.59
CA THR A 20 -4.90 9.92 -4.45
C THR A 20 -4.25 8.72 -3.76
N LYS A 21 -4.11 8.82 -2.44
CA LYS A 21 -3.61 7.73 -1.59
C LYS A 21 -4.72 6.71 -1.41
N LEU A 22 -4.42 5.46 -1.74
CA LEU A 22 -5.37 4.37 -1.67
C LEU A 22 -5.22 3.54 -0.40
N LEU A 23 -3.98 3.32 0.06
CA LEU A 23 -3.68 2.59 1.30
C LEU A 23 -2.42 3.09 1.98
N LEU A 24 -2.24 2.66 3.24
CA LEU A 24 -1.06 2.95 4.06
C LEU A 24 -0.58 1.68 4.75
N PHE A 25 0.74 1.45 4.74
CA PHE A 25 1.41 0.56 5.67
C PHE A 25 2.16 1.39 6.70
N SER A 26 1.92 1.13 7.99
CA SER A 26 2.58 1.85 9.09
C SER A 26 2.66 0.98 10.34
N ILE A 27 3.78 1.04 11.05
CA ILE A 27 3.93 0.36 12.35
C ILE A 27 3.24 1.11 13.51
N PHE A 28 2.75 2.34 13.27
CA PHE A 28 2.13 3.15 14.31
C PHE A 28 0.64 2.89 14.37
N THR A 29 0.14 2.46 15.53
CA THR A 29 -1.30 2.27 15.76
C THR A 29 -2.13 3.49 15.38
N ASN A 30 -1.65 4.70 15.70
CA ASN A 30 -2.35 5.95 15.35
C ASN A 30 -2.46 6.24 13.85
N ASP A 31 -1.70 5.54 13.00
CA ASP A 31 -1.78 5.65 11.55
C ASP A 31 -2.70 4.56 10.95
N VAL A 32 -2.98 3.49 11.70
CA VAL A 32 -3.67 2.28 11.23
C VAL A 32 -5.07 2.14 11.81
N GLU A 33 -5.18 2.27 13.14
CA GLU A 33 -6.42 2.05 13.88
C GLU A 33 -7.52 2.99 13.39
N HIS A 34 -8.67 2.41 13.04
CA HIS A 34 -9.82 3.11 12.46
C HIS A 34 -9.57 3.84 11.13
N ASN A 35 -8.47 3.57 10.42
CA ASN A 35 -8.16 4.21 9.12
C ASN A 35 -8.28 5.74 9.18
N PRO A 36 -7.43 6.43 9.96
CA PRO A 36 -7.60 7.85 10.30
C PRO A 36 -7.49 8.78 9.09
N PHE A 37 -6.85 8.32 8.02
CA PHE A 37 -6.72 9.03 6.75
C PHE A 37 -7.86 8.74 5.77
N GLN A 38 -8.85 7.92 6.16
CA GLN A 38 -10.02 7.56 5.35
C GLN A 38 -9.64 7.02 3.96
N LEU A 39 -8.57 6.24 3.89
CA LEU A 39 -8.06 5.69 2.64
C LEU A 39 -9.02 4.65 2.09
N LYS A 40 -9.27 4.69 0.78
CA LYS A 40 -10.26 3.84 0.09
C LYS A 40 -10.05 2.34 0.36
N LEU A 41 -8.80 1.91 0.42
CA LEU A 41 -8.43 0.53 0.68
C LEU A 41 -7.99 0.30 2.12
N GLY A 42 -7.92 1.32 2.96
CA GLY A 42 -7.59 1.19 4.38
C GLY A 42 -6.12 1.43 4.76
N ALA A 43 -5.84 1.26 6.04
CA ALA A 43 -4.51 1.33 6.63
C ALA A 43 -4.20 0.02 7.37
N TYR A 44 -2.93 -0.37 7.35
CA TYR A 44 -2.48 -1.71 7.72
C TYR A 44 -1.11 -1.67 8.41
N TYR A 45 -0.86 -2.63 9.29
CA TYR A 45 0.47 -2.80 9.89
C TYR A 45 1.47 -3.40 8.89
N ASP A 46 1.03 -4.41 8.15
CA ASP A 46 1.81 -5.13 7.16
C ASP A 46 0.88 -5.76 6.10
N THR A 47 1.47 -6.50 5.15
CA THR A 47 0.71 -7.22 4.12
C THR A 47 -0.13 -8.37 4.68
N SER A 48 0.22 -8.92 5.84
CA SER A 48 -0.57 -9.99 6.49
C SER A 48 -1.89 -9.46 7.03
N ASP A 49 -1.92 -8.25 7.60
CA ASP A 49 -3.15 -7.56 8.00
C ASP A 49 -4.03 -7.25 6.78
N LEU A 50 -3.42 -6.86 5.65
CA LEU A 50 -4.14 -6.69 4.38
C LEU A 50 -4.80 -8.01 3.93
N GLU A 51 -4.05 -9.11 3.96
CA GLU A 51 -4.57 -10.44 3.61
C GLU A 51 -5.69 -10.90 4.53
N SER A 52 -5.61 -10.60 5.83
CA SER A 52 -6.67 -10.92 6.79
C SER A 52 -8.00 -10.21 6.46
N LYS A 53 -7.94 -9.06 5.78
CA LYS A 53 -9.12 -8.30 5.29
C LYS A 53 -9.54 -8.71 3.87
N GLY A 54 -8.98 -9.81 3.34
CA GLY A 54 -9.37 -10.39 2.06
C GLY A 54 -8.77 -9.69 0.84
N LEU A 55 -7.65 -8.99 0.99
CA LEU A 55 -6.93 -8.35 -0.11
C LEU A 55 -5.48 -8.83 -0.19
N LYS A 56 -4.97 -9.03 -1.40
CA LYS A 56 -3.58 -9.40 -1.68
C LYS A 56 -2.95 -8.42 -2.63
N LEU A 57 -1.63 -8.25 -2.54
CA LEU A 57 -0.83 -7.51 -3.49
C LEU A 57 -0.02 -8.49 -4.34
N LYS A 58 -0.09 -8.33 -5.65
CA LYS A 58 0.72 -9.08 -6.60
C LYS A 58 1.55 -8.12 -7.43
N TYR A 59 2.87 -8.30 -7.46
CA TYR A 59 3.76 -7.51 -8.29
C TYR A 59 3.32 -7.56 -9.77
N ALA A 60 3.25 -6.39 -10.41
CA ALA A 60 2.81 -6.23 -11.79
C ALA A 60 3.88 -5.60 -12.70
N GLY A 61 4.92 -4.99 -12.12
CA GLY A 61 5.99 -4.34 -12.88
C GLY A 61 6.45 -3.03 -12.25
N LEU A 62 7.28 -2.31 -13.00
CA LEU A 62 7.72 -0.95 -12.66
C LEU A 62 7.04 0.07 -13.58
N LYS A 63 6.78 1.27 -13.07
CA LYS A 63 6.34 2.44 -13.82
C LYS A 63 7.13 3.65 -13.33
N GLY A 64 8.24 3.94 -14.01
CA GLY A 64 9.22 4.94 -13.54
C GLY A 64 9.80 4.53 -12.18
N ASP A 65 9.76 5.43 -11.21
CA ASP A 65 10.25 5.20 -9.84
C ASP A 65 9.21 4.53 -8.92
N PHE A 66 8.21 3.89 -9.50
CA PHE A 66 7.15 3.20 -8.76
C PHE A 66 7.08 1.71 -9.11
N VAL A 67 6.80 0.91 -8.09
CA VAL A 67 6.35 -0.47 -8.23
C VAL A 67 4.84 -0.47 -8.42
N ALA A 68 4.37 -1.10 -9.49
CA ALA A 68 2.96 -1.38 -9.71
C ALA A 68 2.61 -2.74 -9.09
N ALA A 69 1.55 -2.78 -8.30
CA ALA A 69 1.00 -4.00 -7.73
C ALA A 69 -0.49 -4.11 -8.06
N LYS A 70 -0.93 -5.29 -8.51
CA LYS A 70 -2.35 -5.62 -8.62
C LYS A 70 -2.90 -5.91 -7.24
N ILE A 71 -4.09 -5.38 -6.98
CA ILE A 71 -4.87 -5.74 -5.81
C ILE A 71 -5.78 -6.87 -6.22
N ILE A 72 -5.71 -7.96 -5.47
CA ILE A 72 -6.48 -9.17 -5.69
C ILE A 72 -7.38 -9.36 -4.48
N ASP A 73 -8.67 -9.58 -4.69
CA ASP A 73 -9.59 -9.86 -3.59
C ASP A 73 -9.59 -11.33 -3.14
N ALA A 74 -10.41 -11.67 -2.14
CA ALA A 74 -10.53 -13.01 -1.60
C ALA A 74 -11.00 -14.07 -2.63
N THR A 75 -11.54 -13.64 -3.79
CA THR A 75 -11.97 -14.51 -4.90
C THR A 75 -10.90 -14.68 -5.96
N ASP A 76 -9.68 -14.20 -5.71
CA ASP A 76 -8.57 -14.16 -6.67
C ASP A 76 -8.84 -13.24 -7.88
N THR A 77 -9.78 -12.29 -7.74
CA THR A 77 -10.14 -11.34 -8.79
C THR A 77 -9.32 -10.06 -8.67
N PRO A 78 -8.66 -9.59 -9.74
CA PRO A 78 -8.01 -8.28 -9.74
C PRO A 78 -9.04 -7.14 -9.63
N VAL A 79 -8.96 -6.37 -8.55
CA VAL A 79 -9.88 -5.25 -8.26
C VAL A 79 -9.25 -3.87 -8.46
N GLY A 80 -7.96 -3.81 -8.76
CA GLY A 80 -7.27 -2.55 -9.02
C GLY A 80 -5.76 -2.68 -9.19
N THR A 81 -5.11 -1.53 -9.37
CA THR A 81 -3.66 -1.39 -9.32
C THR A 81 -3.32 -0.30 -8.32
N VAL A 82 -2.30 -0.53 -7.51
CA VAL A 82 -1.73 0.45 -6.59
C VAL A 82 -0.25 0.62 -6.91
N TYR A 83 0.24 1.83 -6.75
CA TYR A 83 1.63 2.18 -7.03
C TYR A 83 2.34 2.54 -5.73
N PHE A 84 3.53 2.01 -5.52
CA PHE A 84 4.38 2.29 -4.36
C PHE A 84 5.68 2.93 -4.83
N GLU A 85 6.24 3.90 -4.10
CA GLU A 85 7.59 4.37 -4.41
C GLU A 85 8.58 3.19 -4.31
N ARG A 86 9.44 3.02 -5.31
CA ARG A 86 10.35 1.88 -5.42
C ARG A 86 11.24 1.69 -4.19
N LYS A 87 11.62 2.78 -3.51
CA LYS A 87 12.46 2.74 -2.31
C LYS A 87 11.85 1.96 -1.12
N TRP A 88 10.55 1.68 -1.14
CA TRP A 88 9.84 0.96 -0.07
C TRP A 88 9.65 -0.52 -0.36
N VAL A 89 10.02 -0.99 -1.55
CA VAL A 89 9.78 -2.36 -2.00
C VAL A 89 11.10 -2.98 -2.41
N GLU A 90 11.52 -3.99 -1.67
CA GLU A 90 12.59 -4.89 -2.10
C GLU A 90 11.97 -6.02 -2.94
N ILE A 91 12.58 -6.28 -4.09
CA ILE A 91 12.21 -7.39 -4.98
C ILE A 91 13.39 -8.35 -4.93
N GLU A 92 13.20 -9.50 -4.28
CA GLU A 92 14.15 -10.63 -4.26
C GLU A 92 13.91 -11.59 -5.43
#